data_AF-A0A956Y7K7-F1
#
_entry.id   AF-A0A956Y7K7-F1
#
_cell.length_a   1.000
_cell.length_b   1.000
_cell.length_c   1.000
_cell.angle_alpha   90.00
_cell.angle_beta   90.00
_cell.angle_gamma   90.00
#
_symmetry.space_group_name_H-M   'P 1'
#
loop_
_entity.id
_entity.type
_entity.pdbx_description
1 polymer ?
#
loop_
_entity_poly.entity_id
_entity_poly.type
_entity_poly.pdbx_seq_one_letter_code
_entity_poly.pdbx_strand_id
1 'polypeptide(L)'
;MQAPIIHILIDEQGTPRTINGGIKVHMLAKKYLAGEPATQLAEHYGIALADVYAALAYYHDNRAYFDAHDAEVQPLVEQSKQHTAIVQQKISQYSNDN
;
A
#
# COMPACT_ATOMS: atom_id res chain seq x y z
N MET A 1 -4.84 -29.26 20.40
CA MET A 1 -4.21 -28.82 19.14
C MET A 1 -4.67 -27.40 18.88
N GLN A 2 -3.76 -26.47 18.60
CA GLN A 2 -4.12 -25.10 18.25
C GLN A 2 -4.45 -25.05 16.76
N ALA A 3 -5.52 -24.34 16.39
CA ALA A 3 -5.90 -24.19 14.98
C ALA A 3 -4.82 -23.41 14.21
N PRO A 4 -4.65 -23.68 12.90
CA PRO A 4 -3.75 -22.90 12.06
C PRO A 4 -4.14 -21.41 12.07
N ILE A 5 -3.13 -20.54 12.14
CA ILE A 5 -3.32 -19.09 12.10
C ILE A 5 -3.51 -18.66 10.66
N ILE A 6 -4.62 -17.96 10.39
CA ILE A 6 -4.83 -17.28 9.12
C ILE A 6 -4.34 -15.84 9.30
N HIS A 7 -3.45 -15.40 8.41
CA HIS A 7 -2.87 -14.05 8.50
C HIS A 7 -3.51 -13.06 7.52
N ILE A 8 -4.08 -13.54 6.41
CA ILE A 8 -4.63 -12.72 5.33
C ILE A 8 -6.12 -13.03 5.14
N LEU A 9 -6.93 -11.98 5.02
CA LEU A 9 -8.32 -12.04 4.58
C LEU A 9 -8.48 -11.26 3.27
N ILE A 10 -9.46 -11.65 2.46
CA ILE A 10 -9.91 -10.86 1.32
C ILE A 10 -11.15 -10.09 1.77
N ASP A 11 -11.12 -8.76 1.67
CA ASP A 11 -12.28 -7.94 2.02
C ASP A 11 -13.38 -8.03 0.95
N GLU A 12 -14.53 -7.40 1.22
CA GLU A 12 -15.69 -7.41 0.33
C GLU A 12 -15.41 -6.81 -1.06
N GLN A 13 -14.35 -5.99 -1.17
CA GLN A 13 -13.90 -5.37 -2.41
C GLN A 13 -12.83 -6.21 -3.12
N GLY A 14 -12.53 -7.42 -2.64
CA GLY A 14 -11.51 -8.28 -3.21
C GLY A 14 -10.08 -7.87 -2.83
N THR A 15 -9.89 -6.97 -1.86
CA THR A 15 -8.57 -6.48 -1.45
C THR A 15 -7.95 -7.40 -0.39
N PRO A 16 -6.76 -7.97 -0.61
CA PRO A 16 -6.06 -8.73 0.42
C PRO A 16 -5.57 -7.83 1.56
N ARG A 17 -5.87 -8.23 2.80
CA ARG A 17 -5.53 -7.50 4.03
C ARG A 17 -5.03 -8.43 5.13
N THR A 18 -4.17 -7.92 6.00
CA THR A 18 -3.83 -8.61 7.25
C THR A 18 -5.08 -8.74 8.12
N ILE A 19 -5.26 -9.89 8.78
CA ILE A 19 -6.37 -10.09 9.73
C ILE A 19 -6.21 -9.12 10.90
N ASN A 20 -4.99 -9.06 11.46
CA ASN A 20 -4.68 -8.11 12.51
C ASN A 20 -4.42 -6.74 11.87
N GLY A 21 -5.23 -5.75 12.22
CA GLY A 21 -5.08 -4.35 11.77
C GLY A 21 -5.70 -4.02 10.41
N GLY A 22 -6.11 -5.02 9.60
CA GLY A 22 -6.77 -4.74 8.32
C GLY A 22 -5.88 -4.03 7.28
N ILE A 23 -4.56 -4.18 7.40
CA ILE A 23 -3.59 -3.46 6.57
C ILE A 23 -3.53 -4.11 5.19
N LYS A 24 -3.62 -3.30 4.13
CA LYS A 24 -3.56 -3.80 2.75
C LYS A 24 -2.21 -4.48 2.49
N VAL A 25 -2.25 -5.68 1.93
CA VAL A 25 -1.03 -6.42 1.56
C VAL A 25 -0.15 -5.62 0.60
N HIS A 26 -0.77 -5.01 -0.41
CA HIS A 26 -0.07 -4.19 -1.41
C HIS A 26 0.69 -3.01 -0.78
N MET A 27 0.13 -2.39 0.27
CA MET A 27 0.76 -1.28 0.99
C MET A 27 2.03 -1.74 1.72
N LEU A 28 1.95 -2.85 2.46
CA LEU A 28 3.10 -3.43 3.17
C LEU A 28 4.21 -3.84 2.18
N ALA A 29 3.83 -4.49 1.08
CA ALA A 29 4.76 -4.89 0.03
C ALA A 29 5.45 -3.69 -0.63
N LYS A 30 4.71 -2.64 -1.02
CA LYS A 30 5.29 -1.42 -1.63
C LYS A 30 6.29 -0.74 -0.72
N LYS A 31 5.98 -0.61 0.58
CA LYS A 31 6.88 0.00 1.55
C LYS A 31 8.13 -0.84 1.79
N TYR A 32 7.96 -2.17 1.90
CA TYR A 32 9.09 -3.08 2.02
C TYR A 32 10.01 -3.03 0.81
N LEU A 33 9.45 -3.04 -0.40
CA LEU A 33 10.20 -2.91 -1.66
C LEU A 33 10.86 -1.54 -1.82
N ALA A 34 10.34 -0.49 -1.16
CA ALA A 34 10.96 0.82 -1.07
C ALA A 34 12.09 0.90 -0.01
N GLY A 35 12.38 -0.20 0.68
CA GLY A 35 13.49 -0.32 1.64
C GLY A 35 13.08 -0.20 3.11
N GLU A 36 11.79 -0.10 3.44
CA GLU A 36 11.33 -0.08 4.84
C GLU A 36 11.41 -1.49 5.44
N PRO A 37 12.18 -1.71 6.54
CA PRO A 37 12.36 -3.05 7.09
C PRO A 37 11.06 -3.58 7.72
N ALA A 38 10.87 -4.91 7.68
CA ALA A 38 9.65 -5.55 8.18
C ALA A 38 9.37 -5.28 9.67
N THR A 39 10.41 -5.15 10.49
CA THR A 39 10.28 -4.77 11.91
C THR A 39 9.71 -3.37 12.07
N GLN A 40 10.18 -2.41 11.28
CA GLN A 40 9.67 -1.05 11.31
C GLN A 40 8.23 -0.97 10.80
N LEU A 41 7.86 -1.77 9.79
CA LEU A 41 6.47 -1.88 9.34
C LEU A 41 5.56 -2.43 10.45
N ALA A 42 6.00 -3.48 11.14
CA ALA A 42 5.25 -4.06 12.26
C ALA A 42 5.01 -3.04 13.37
N GLU A 43 6.06 -2.29 13.76
CA GLU A 43 5.98 -1.22 14.75
C GLU A 43 5.07 -0.07 14.28
N HIS A 44 5.23 0.39 13.05
CA HIS A 44 4.47 1.50 12.48
C HIS A 44 2.96 1.23 12.46
N TYR A 45 2.56 0.01 12.08
CA TYR A 45 1.15 -0.36 11.97
C TYR A 45 0.59 -1.05 13.22
N GLY A 46 1.41 -1.30 14.24
CA GLY A 46 0.99 -1.98 15.47
C GLY A 46 0.50 -3.41 15.24
N ILE A 47 1.11 -4.12 14.28
CA ILE A 47 0.75 -5.51 13.92
C ILE A 47 1.91 -6.46 14.25
N ALA A 48 1.64 -7.76 14.30
CA ALA A 48 2.70 -8.72 14.55
C ALA A 48 3.67 -8.78 13.37
N LEU A 49 4.95 -9.01 13.65
CA LEU A 49 5.96 -9.20 12.60
C LEU A 49 5.60 -10.38 11.67
N ALA A 50 4.92 -11.40 12.20
CA ALA A 50 4.39 -12.51 11.42
C ALA A 50 3.34 -12.07 10.38
N ASP A 51 2.50 -11.07 10.70
CA ASP A 51 1.50 -10.55 9.75
C ASP A 51 2.16 -9.80 8.59
N VAL A 52 3.25 -9.07 8.87
CA VAL A 52 4.06 -8.42 7.83
C VAL A 52 4.65 -9.48 6.90
N TYR A 53 5.32 -10.50 7.45
CA TYR A 53 5.92 -11.54 6.61
C TYR A 53 4.88 -12.36 5.85
N ALA A 54 3.71 -12.64 6.44
CA ALA A 54 2.62 -13.30 5.74
C ALA A 54 2.09 -12.45 4.58
N ALA A 55 1.98 -11.13 4.76
CA ALA A 55 1.60 -10.22 3.69
C ALA A 55 2.65 -10.21 2.57
N LEU A 56 3.94 -10.20 2.89
CA LEU A 56 5.02 -10.25 1.90
C LEU A 56 5.01 -11.58 1.12
N ALA A 57 4.82 -12.72 1.80
CA ALA A 57 4.68 -14.01 1.14
C ALA A 57 3.47 -14.02 0.20
N TYR A 58 2.31 -13.58 0.68
CA TYR A 58 1.09 -13.48 -0.12
C TYR A 58 1.30 -12.58 -1.36
N TYR A 59 1.99 -11.45 -1.21
CA TYR A 59 2.33 -10.56 -2.32
C TYR A 59 3.17 -11.26 -3.38
N HIS A 60 4.21 -11.97 -2.98
CA HIS A 60 5.10 -12.65 -3.93
C HIS A 60 4.41 -13.82 -4.65
N ASP A 61 3.57 -14.59 -3.96
CA ASP A 61 2.77 -15.66 -4.56
C ASP A 61 1.76 -15.12 -5.58
N ASN A 62 1.27 -13.89 -5.38
CA ASN A 62 0.22 -13.27 -6.20
C ASN A 62 0.72 -12.05 -6.98
N ARG A 63 2.02 -11.99 -7.31
CA ARG A 63 2.65 -10.79 -7.88
C ARG A 63 1.95 -10.30 -9.16
N ALA A 64 1.51 -11.21 -10.02
CA ALA A 64 0.81 -10.87 -11.26
C ALA A 64 -0.50 -10.08 -11.03
N TYR A 65 -1.22 -10.38 -9.95
CA TYR A 65 -2.44 -9.64 -9.58
C TYR A 65 -2.08 -8.20 -9.17
N PHE A 66 -1.04 -8.02 -8.35
CA PHE A 66 -0.62 -6.69 -7.90
C PHE A 66 0.00 -5.85 -9.01
N ASP A 67 0.79 -6.47 -9.90
CA ASP A 67 1.37 -5.80 -11.06
C ASP A 67 0.26 -5.29 -12.01
N ALA A 68 -0.79 -6.09 -12.23
CA ALA A 68 -1.96 -5.66 -13.02
C ALA A 68 -2.72 -4.52 -12.36
N HIS A 69 -2.93 -4.59 -11.03
CA HIS A 69 -3.57 -3.53 -10.27
C HIS A 69 -2.77 -2.22 -10.32
N ASP A 70 -1.44 -2.29 -10.19
CA ASP A 70 -0.56 -1.13 -10.31
C ASP A 70 -0.68 -0.48 -11.70
N ALA A 71 -0.67 -1.29 -12.76
CA ALA A 71 -0.81 -0.81 -14.13
C ALA A 71 -2.16 -0.13 -14.40
N GLU A 72 -3.24 -0.63 -13.78
CA GLU A 72 -4.58 -0.03 -13.87
C GLU A 72 -4.65 1.34 -13.19
N VAL A 73 -4.02 1.48 -12.01
CA VAL A 73 -4.11 2.69 -11.19
C VAL A 73 -3.09 3.77 -11.61
N GLN A 74 -1.97 3.39 -12.22
CA GLN A 74 -0.89 4.30 -12.59
C GLN A 74 -1.33 5.51 -13.45
N PRO A 75 -2.22 5.38 -14.47
CA PRO A 75 -2.70 6.53 -15.24
C PRO A 75 -3.47 7.56 -14.39
N LEU A 76 -4.23 7.11 -13.40
CA LEU A 76 -4.98 7.98 -12.49
C LEU A 76 -4.03 8.78 -11.57
N VAL A 77 -2.96 8.12 -11.11
CA VAL A 77 -1.89 8.78 -10.33
C VAL A 77 -1.18 9.83 -11.20
N GLU A 78 -0.81 9.43 -12.43
CA GLU A 78 -0.57 10.26 -13.64
C GLU A 78 -1.24 11.63 -13.62
N GLN A 79 -2.54 11.57 -13.86
CA GLN A 79 -3.40 12.72 -14.02
C GLN A 79 -3.49 13.56 -12.75
N SER A 80 -3.53 12.89 -11.59
CA SER A 80 -3.62 13.57 -10.29
C SER A 80 -2.39 14.42 -9.99
N LYS A 81 -1.18 13.95 -10.33
CA LYS A 81 0.07 14.73 -10.17
C LYS A 81 0.06 15.97 -11.06
N GLN A 82 -0.38 15.84 -12.31
CA GLN A 82 -0.48 16.97 -13.25
C GLN A 82 -1.45 18.05 -12.74
N HIS A 83 -2.62 17.65 -12.26
CA HIS A 83 -3.60 18.58 -11.71
C HIS A 83 -3.06 19.30 -10.46
N THR A 84 -2.37 18.57 -9.57
CA THR A 84 -1.76 19.15 -8.37
C THR A 84 -0.71 20.20 -8.71
N ALA A 85 0.16 19.92 -9.69
CA ALA A 85 1.18 20.86 -10.14
C ALA A 85 0.57 22.16 -10.71
N ILE A 86 -0.51 22.05 -11.50
CA ILE A 86 -1.24 23.21 -12.03
C ILE A 86 -1.81 24.07 -10.90
N VAL A 87 -2.41 23.43 -9.88
CA VAL A 87 -2.96 24.14 -8.72
C VAL A 87 -1.86 24.86 -7.94
N GLN A 88 -0.73 24.20 -7.67
CA GLN A 88 0.41 24.81 -6.98
C GLN A 88 1.01 26.00 -7.75
N GLN A 89 1.10 25.88 -9.07
CA GLN A 89 1.60 26.96 -9.93
C GLN A 89 0.69 28.20 -9.87
N LYS A 90 -0.64 28.00 -9.94
CA LYS A 90 -1.61 29.10 -9.80
C LYS A 90 -1.49 29.78 -8.44
N ILE A 91 -1.44 29.01 -7.35
CA ILE A 91 -1.28 29.56 -5.98
C ILE A 91 -0.01 30.41 -5.87
N SER A 92 1.09 29.95 -6.47
CA SER A 92 2.38 30.67 -6.44
C SER A 92 2.35 31.97 -7.25
N GLN A 93 1.64 32.01 -8.38
CA GLN A 93 1.47 33.23 -9.19
C GLN A 93 0.66 34.29 -8.44
N TYR A 94 -0.46 33.91 -7.83
CA TYR A 94 -1.27 34.85 -7.02
C TYR A 94 -0.55 35.39 -5.78
N SER A 95 0.44 34.67 -5.25
CA SER A 95 1.20 35.09 -4.06
C SER A 95 2.34 36.07 -4.39
N ASN A 96 2.75 36.18 -5.66
CA ASN A 96 3.81 37.09 -6.11
C ASN A 96 3.28 38.40 -6.71
N ASP A 97 1.99 38.44 -7.06
CA ASP A 97 1.32 39.62 -7.65
C ASP A 97 0.63 40.52 -6.60
N ASN A 98 0.81 40.23 -5.30
CA ASN A 98 0.18 40.90 -4.16
C ASN A 98 1.24 41.26 -3.11
#